data_AF-A0A520UBK4-F1
#
_entry.id   AF-A0A520UBK4-F1
#
_cell.length_a   1.000
_cell.length_b   1.000
_cell.length_c   1.000
_cell.angle_alpha   90.00
_cell.angle_beta   90.00
_cell.angle_gamma   90.00
#
_symmetry.space_group_name_H-M   'P 1'
#
loop_
_entity.id
_entity.type
_entity.pdbx_description
1 polymer ?
#
loop_
_entity_poly.entity_id
_entity_poly.type
_entity_poly.pdbx_seq_one_letter_code
_entity_poly.pdbx_strand_id
1 'polypeptide(L)'
;MKLSVIILNYNVRFFLEQCILSVQVGLKKIESEIIVVDNNSSDDSCQMVKQLFPEIILLENKENLGFSKANNQAVKIAKGEYVCILNPDTAITEYTFGEVLKYANSKGNLGALGVYLMDGKGSFLPESKRNLPTPKAAFLKLIGWSNSYYAKHIEPLDSGEVSVLVGAFMFMKKSVYQEVGGFDEDYFMYGEDIDLSFKLTKAGYRNYYLGTTNILHYKGESTKRDKAYFDRFYGAMFIFYQKHFKTNIGFNVLVRLGVFLTKRIKKSSKTTENQIYQIQKTYFLSENLKLSEILSEKLKTEIQTVSEDIFLDEELSNCCFIFDVDYMSYSQILTVMKNLSGFDNKFRIRPPGCNFILGSDQSDENGSVLVF
;
A
#
# COMPACT_ATOMS: atom_id res chain seq x y z
N MET A 1 -15.36 11.38 17.58
CA MET A 1 -14.29 10.72 16.79
C MET A 1 -14.82 10.42 15.39
N LYS A 2 -14.24 11.03 14.35
CA LYS A 2 -14.68 10.85 12.96
C LYS A 2 -14.00 9.66 12.26
N LEU A 3 -12.70 9.47 12.49
CA LEU A 3 -11.89 8.48 11.78
C LEU A 3 -10.92 7.76 12.73
N SER A 4 -10.85 6.43 12.63
CA SER A 4 -9.74 5.64 13.19
C SER A 4 -8.89 5.08 12.05
N VAL A 5 -7.59 5.38 12.06
CA VAL A 5 -6.63 4.79 11.11
C VAL A 5 -6.01 3.56 11.74
N ILE A 6 -6.13 2.43 11.06
CA ILE A 6 -5.70 1.11 11.53
C ILE A 6 -4.47 0.69 10.72
N ILE A 7 -3.34 0.55 11.41
CA ILE A 7 -2.06 0.22 10.79
C ILE A 7 -1.57 -1.10 11.38
N LEU A 8 -1.52 -2.15 10.56
CA LEU A 8 -0.90 -3.41 10.94
C LEU A 8 0.59 -3.36 10.63
N ASN A 9 1.43 -3.58 11.64
CA ASN A 9 2.88 -3.58 11.48
C ASN A 9 3.51 -4.99 11.58
N TYR A 10 4.53 -5.23 10.77
CA TYR A 10 5.41 -6.40 10.89
C TYR A 10 6.80 -6.14 10.28
N ASN A 11 7.82 -5.94 11.13
CA ASN A 11 9.24 -5.79 10.78
C ASN A 11 9.56 -4.68 9.76
N VAL A 12 8.92 -3.51 9.86
CA VAL A 12 9.12 -2.39 8.91
C VAL A 12 9.23 -1.04 9.62
N ARG A 13 9.98 -0.97 10.72
CA ARG A 13 10.11 0.21 11.59
C ARG A 13 10.21 1.57 10.87
N PHE A 14 11.10 1.73 9.88
CA PHE A 14 11.31 3.02 9.19
C PHE A 14 10.13 3.43 8.31
N PHE A 15 9.51 2.46 7.63
CA PHE A 15 8.31 2.69 6.86
C PHE A 15 7.13 3.02 7.77
N LEU A 16 6.98 2.30 8.89
CA LEU A 16 5.95 2.59 9.88
C LEU A 16 6.07 4.03 10.42
N GLU A 17 7.28 4.49 10.75
CA GLU A 17 7.49 5.87 11.22
C GLU A 17 7.05 6.89 10.17
N GLN A 18 7.44 6.72 8.90
CA GLN A 18 6.98 7.59 7.82
C GLN A 18 5.46 7.54 7.65
N CYS A 19 4.87 6.35 7.68
CA CYS A 19 3.43 6.15 7.56
C CYS A 19 2.70 6.94 8.65
N ILE A 20 3.09 6.76 9.92
CA ILE A 20 2.52 7.49 11.06
C ILE A 20 2.65 9.00 10.87
N LEU A 21 3.84 9.50 10.53
CA LEU A 21 4.09 10.93 10.31
C LEU A 21 3.20 11.50 9.19
N SER A 22 3.07 10.80 8.06
CA SER A 22 2.20 11.22 6.95
C SER A 22 0.72 11.20 7.35
N VAL A 23 0.31 10.21 8.15
CA VAL A 23 -1.06 10.08 8.67
C VAL A 23 -1.37 11.24 9.62
N GLN A 24 -0.49 11.55 10.57
CA GLN A 24 -0.67 12.69 11.48
C GLN A 24 -0.84 14.01 10.71
N VAL A 25 -0.08 14.21 9.64
CA VAL A 25 -0.21 15.38 8.76
C VAL A 25 -1.57 15.41 8.07
N GLY A 26 -2.03 14.29 7.48
CA GLY A 26 -3.35 14.20 6.83
C GLY A 26 -4.54 14.27 7.79
N LEU A 27 -4.31 14.07 9.09
CA LEU A 27 -5.34 14.08 10.14
C LEU A 27 -5.49 15.43 10.86
N LYS A 28 -4.62 16.42 10.63
CA LYS A 28 -4.58 17.71 11.38
C LYS A 28 -5.93 18.42 11.57
N LYS A 29 -6.91 18.22 10.68
CA LYS A 29 -8.25 18.86 10.72
C LYS A 29 -9.40 17.88 10.97
N ILE A 30 -9.10 16.65 11.40
CA ILE A 30 -10.06 15.57 11.56
C ILE A 30 -9.95 15.03 12.98
N GLU A 31 -11.05 15.06 13.74
CA GLU A 31 -11.11 14.37 15.03
C GLU A 31 -10.88 12.88 14.80
N SER A 32 -9.70 12.38 15.19
CA SER A 32 -9.22 11.07 14.77
C SER A 32 -8.31 10.41 15.80
N GLU A 33 -8.07 9.11 15.60
CA GLU A 33 -7.08 8.33 16.34
C GLU A 33 -6.32 7.41 15.39
N ILE A 34 -5.10 7.04 15.78
CA ILE A 34 -4.28 6.05 15.10
C ILE A 34 -4.15 4.84 16.02
N ILE A 35 -4.38 3.66 15.48
CA ILE A 35 -4.23 2.38 16.18
C ILE A 35 -3.23 1.55 15.39
N VAL A 36 -2.10 1.25 16.01
CA VAL A 36 -1.09 0.34 15.46
C VAL A 36 -1.27 -1.02 16.09
N VAL A 37 -1.37 -2.07 15.28
CA VAL A 37 -1.32 -3.46 15.74
C VAL A 37 -0.05 -4.11 15.22
N ASP A 38 0.86 -4.42 16.13
CA ASP A 38 2.12 -5.08 15.81
C ASP A 38 1.99 -6.60 15.91
N ASN A 39 2.39 -7.29 14.84
CA ASN A 39 2.32 -8.75 14.72
C ASN A 39 3.62 -9.44 15.16
N ASN A 40 4.10 -9.10 16.36
CA ASN A 40 5.31 -9.66 16.97
C ASN A 40 6.57 -9.37 16.12
N SER A 41 6.78 -8.10 15.81
CA SER A 41 7.99 -7.63 15.14
C SER A 41 9.22 -7.88 16.00
N SER A 42 10.32 -8.21 15.33
CA SER A 42 11.65 -8.44 15.90
C SER A 42 12.57 -7.22 15.81
N ASP A 43 12.16 -6.19 15.07
CA ASP A 43 12.84 -4.91 14.98
C ASP A 43 12.41 -3.96 16.11
N ASP A 44 12.85 -2.71 16.04
CA ASP A 44 12.55 -1.66 17.00
C ASP A 44 11.18 -0.97 16.79
N SER A 45 10.28 -1.52 15.95
CA SER A 45 8.98 -0.90 15.63
C SER A 45 8.17 -0.53 16.87
N CYS A 46 7.95 -1.47 17.79
CA CYS A 46 7.17 -1.23 19.00
C CYS A 46 7.82 -0.21 19.93
N GLN A 47 9.16 -0.26 20.06
CA GLN A 47 9.90 0.70 20.86
C GLN A 47 9.79 2.10 20.25
N MET A 48 9.95 2.21 18.94
CA MET A 48 9.82 3.45 18.18
C MET A 48 8.43 4.06 18.39
N VAL A 49 7.34 3.29 18.24
CA VAL A 49 5.97 3.79 18.47
C VAL A 49 5.80 4.30 19.90
N LYS A 50 6.25 3.55 20.91
CA LYS A 50 6.14 3.95 22.32
C LYS A 50 6.90 5.23 22.65
N GLN A 51 8.07 5.44 22.04
CA GLN A 51 8.96 6.56 22.34
C GLN A 51 8.57 7.83 21.58
N LEU A 52 8.25 7.71 20.30
CA LEU A 52 8.03 8.84 19.42
C LEU A 52 6.55 9.23 19.31
N PHE A 53 5.64 8.28 19.52
CA PHE A 53 4.19 8.46 19.34
C PHE A 53 3.39 7.93 20.55
N PRO A 54 3.65 8.42 21.78
CA PRO A 54 3.03 7.90 23.01
C PRO A 54 1.50 8.06 23.05
N GLU A 55 0.93 8.92 22.21
CA GLU A 55 -0.52 9.11 22.06
C GLU A 55 -1.20 8.06 21.17
N ILE A 56 -0.44 7.30 20.39
CA ILE A 56 -0.96 6.24 19.51
C ILE A 56 -1.30 5.00 20.33
N ILE A 57 -2.44 4.39 20.02
CA ILE A 57 -2.83 3.13 20.63
C ILE A 57 -2.03 2.01 19.96
N LEU A 58 -1.11 1.39 20.71
CA LEU A 58 -0.33 0.26 20.25
C LEU A 58 -0.86 -1.06 20.85
N LEU A 59 -1.21 -2.01 19.99
CA LEU A 59 -1.54 -3.39 20.33
C LEU A 59 -0.37 -4.30 19.94
N GLU A 60 0.30 -4.91 20.93
CA GLU A 60 1.45 -5.80 20.70
C GLU A 60 1.01 -7.27 20.78
N ASN A 61 0.93 -7.95 19.65
CA ASN A 61 0.68 -9.39 19.63
C ASN A 61 1.95 -10.16 20.02
N LYS A 62 1.76 -11.31 20.70
CA LYS A 62 2.86 -12.21 21.10
C LYS A 62 3.30 -13.16 19.98
N GLU A 63 2.55 -13.19 18.89
CA GLU A 63 2.79 -14.01 17.70
C GLU A 63 2.25 -13.27 16.47
N ASN A 64 2.66 -13.69 15.27
CA ASN A 64 2.12 -13.12 14.03
C ASN A 64 0.75 -13.75 13.74
N LEU A 65 -0.32 -12.98 13.98
CA LEU A 65 -1.70 -13.42 13.80
C LEU A 65 -2.22 -13.32 12.35
N GLY A 66 -1.39 -12.83 11.42
CA GLY A 66 -1.81 -12.54 10.05
C GLY A 66 -2.59 -11.24 9.93
N PHE A 67 -2.97 -10.91 8.69
CA PHE A 67 -3.58 -9.64 8.32
C PHE A 67 -5.00 -9.49 8.88
N SER A 68 -5.87 -10.48 8.64
CA SER A 68 -7.29 -10.39 9.02
C SER A 68 -7.49 -10.22 10.51
N LYS A 69 -6.92 -11.14 11.31
CA LYS A 69 -7.14 -11.20 12.75
C LYS A 69 -6.58 -9.97 13.46
N ALA A 70 -5.38 -9.52 13.09
CA ALA A 70 -4.77 -8.34 13.69
C ALA A 70 -5.54 -7.06 13.36
N ASN A 71 -5.97 -6.85 12.10
CA ASN A 71 -6.81 -5.71 11.76
C ASN A 71 -8.16 -5.75 12.48
N ASN A 72 -8.81 -6.92 12.59
CA ASN A 72 -10.06 -7.08 13.34
C ASN A 72 -9.90 -6.67 14.81
N GLN A 73 -8.78 -7.01 15.47
CA GLN A 73 -8.49 -6.61 16.86
C GLN A 73 -8.48 -5.08 17.01
N ALA A 74 -7.79 -4.39 16.11
CA ALA A 74 -7.70 -2.94 16.13
C ALA A 74 -9.04 -2.26 15.81
N VAL A 75 -9.77 -2.74 14.79
CA VAL A 75 -11.11 -2.23 14.44
C VAL A 75 -12.11 -2.42 15.58
N LYS A 76 -11.99 -3.49 16.37
CA LYS A 76 -12.87 -3.75 17.52
C LYS A 76 -12.81 -2.63 18.56
N ILE A 77 -11.64 -2.05 18.81
CA ILE A 77 -11.43 -0.99 19.79
C ILE A 77 -11.51 0.43 19.20
N ALA A 78 -11.48 0.56 17.87
CA ALA A 78 -11.62 1.83 17.17
C ALA A 78 -12.91 2.58 17.57
N LYS A 79 -12.85 3.91 17.69
CA LYS A 79 -13.97 4.77 18.10
C LYS A 79 -14.51 5.63 16.96
N GLY A 80 -13.80 5.69 15.82
CA GLY A 80 -14.19 6.45 14.65
C GLY A 80 -15.47 5.94 14.01
N GLU A 81 -16.28 6.87 13.50
CA GLU A 81 -17.41 6.56 12.61
C GLU A 81 -16.94 5.81 11.36
N TYR A 82 -15.78 6.22 10.84
CA TYR A 82 -15.08 5.56 9.75
C TYR A 82 -13.81 4.88 10.26
N VAL A 83 -13.43 3.79 9.58
CA VAL A 83 -12.13 3.14 9.73
C VAL A 83 -11.38 3.20 8.41
N CYS A 84 -10.07 3.40 8.48
CA CYS A 84 -9.18 3.25 7.34
C CYS A 84 -8.17 2.16 7.65
N ILE A 85 -8.24 1.05 6.93
CA ILE A 85 -7.19 0.03 6.94
C ILE A 85 -6.06 0.55 6.06
N LEU A 86 -4.86 0.67 6.62
CA LEU A 86 -3.70 1.27 5.97
C LEU A 86 -2.47 0.40 6.20
N ASN A 87 -1.73 0.12 5.13
CA ASN A 87 -0.47 -0.59 5.24
C ASN A 87 0.64 0.30 5.85
N PRO A 88 1.62 -0.29 6.56
CA PRO A 88 2.68 0.44 7.24
C PRO A 88 3.75 0.98 6.26
N ASP A 89 3.80 0.46 5.03
CA ASP A 89 4.68 0.89 3.95
C ASP A 89 3.99 1.88 2.99
N THR A 90 3.18 2.77 3.55
CA THR A 90 2.48 3.82 2.81
C THR A 90 2.85 5.21 3.29
N ALA A 91 2.72 6.20 2.40
CA ALA A 91 2.73 7.61 2.77
C ALA A 91 1.56 8.31 2.10
N ILE A 92 0.74 9.01 2.91
CA ILE A 92 -0.42 9.74 2.41
C ILE A 92 -0.11 11.22 2.22
N THR A 93 -0.98 11.94 1.50
CA THR A 93 -0.89 13.40 1.38
C THR A 93 -1.70 14.10 2.47
N GLU A 94 -1.39 15.38 2.64
CA GLU A 94 -2.09 16.34 3.52
C GLU A 94 -3.62 16.37 3.28
N TYR A 95 -4.05 16.06 2.06
CA TYR A 95 -5.44 16.19 1.62
C TYR A 95 -6.19 14.85 1.52
N THR A 96 -5.48 13.72 1.62
CA THR A 96 -6.02 12.37 1.35
C THR A 96 -7.29 12.10 2.15
N PHE A 97 -7.27 12.24 3.47
CA PHE A 97 -8.45 11.94 4.29
C PHE A 97 -9.59 12.93 4.11
N GLY A 98 -9.30 14.20 3.83
CA GLY A 98 -10.31 15.21 3.52
C GLY A 98 -11.10 14.87 2.26
N GLU A 99 -10.40 14.53 1.18
CA GLU A 99 -10.98 14.11 -0.11
C GLU A 99 -11.78 12.80 0.05
N VAL A 100 -11.21 11.82 0.76
CA VAL A 100 -11.84 10.52 1.02
C VAL A 100 -13.13 10.67 1.84
N LEU A 101 -13.12 11.46 2.92
CA LEU A 101 -14.32 11.73 3.71
C LEU A 101 -15.40 12.46 2.90
N LYS A 102 -15.01 13.46 2.11
CA LYS A 102 -15.92 14.19 1.23
C LYS A 102 -16.58 13.26 0.21
N TYR A 103 -15.79 12.41 -0.44
CA TYR A 103 -16.31 11.44 -1.40
C TYR A 103 -17.22 10.40 -0.73
N ALA A 104 -16.80 9.86 0.41
CA ALA A 104 -17.57 8.89 1.19
C ALA A 104 -18.94 9.42 1.61
N ASN A 105 -19.02 10.67 2.08
CA ASN A 105 -20.27 11.30 2.46
C ASN A 105 -21.22 11.53 1.26
N SER A 106 -20.70 11.55 0.03
CA SER A 106 -21.53 11.65 -1.18
C SER A 106 -22.18 10.33 -1.61
N LYS A 107 -21.83 9.20 -0.95
CA LYS A 107 -22.31 7.86 -1.32
C LYS A 107 -23.24 7.28 -0.26
N GLY A 108 -24.52 7.12 -0.59
CA GLY A 108 -25.52 6.54 0.31
C GLY A 108 -25.29 5.06 0.64
N ASN A 109 -24.69 4.31 -0.29
CA ASN A 109 -24.45 2.86 -0.21
C ASN A 109 -22.95 2.50 -0.21
N LEU A 110 -22.14 3.33 0.44
CA LEU A 110 -20.70 3.12 0.56
C LEU A 110 -20.38 1.75 1.22
N GLY A 111 -19.72 0.87 0.48
CA GLY A 111 -19.08 -0.34 0.99
C GLY A 111 -17.69 -0.01 1.50
N ALA A 112 -16.70 -0.04 0.60
CA ALA A 112 -15.36 0.44 0.84
C ALA A 112 -14.91 1.44 -0.23
N LEU A 113 -13.94 2.28 0.12
CA LEU A 113 -13.32 3.27 -0.74
C LEU A 113 -11.81 3.06 -0.77
N GLY A 114 -11.27 2.87 -1.97
CA GLY A 114 -9.84 2.88 -2.24
C GLY A 114 -9.44 4.12 -3.03
N VAL A 115 -8.15 4.35 -3.12
CA VAL A 115 -7.57 5.54 -3.78
C VAL A 115 -6.53 5.14 -4.82
N TYR A 116 -6.06 6.09 -5.61
CA TYR A 116 -4.91 5.87 -6.48
C TYR A 116 -3.69 5.48 -5.64
N LEU A 117 -3.08 4.35 -5.98
CA LEU A 117 -1.84 3.90 -5.37
C LEU A 117 -0.71 4.07 -6.37
N MET A 118 0.42 4.60 -5.92
CA MET A 118 1.67 4.59 -6.66
C MET A 118 2.78 3.87 -5.91
N ASP A 119 3.75 3.33 -6.64
CA ASP A 119 4.94 2.72 -6.07
C ASP A 119 6.07 3.72 -5.83
N GLY A 120 7.18 3.22 -5.27
CA GLY A 120 8.40 4.01 -5.02
C GLY A 120 9.06 4.62 -6.26
N LYS A 121 8.63 4.23 -7.48
CA LYS A 121 9.10 4.78 -8.76
C LYS A 121 8.11 5.78 -9.36
N GLY A 122 7.08 6.15 -8.60
CA GLY A 122 6.03 7.05 -9.05
C GLY A 122 5.01 6.40 -10.00
N SER A 123 5.09 5.09 -10.23
CA SER A 123 4.25 4.38 -11.20
C SER A 123 2.92 3.97 -10.59
N PHE A 124 1.84 4.05 -11.37
CA PHE A 124 0.51 3.60 -10.93
C PHE A 124 0.50 2.10 -10.61
N LEU A 125 -0.15 1.73 -9.49
CA LEU A 125 -0.37 0.36 -9.06
C LEU A 125 -1.80 -0.11 -9.45
N PRO A 126 -1.97 -0.95 -10.48
CA PRO A 126 -3.28 -1.40 -10.95
C PRO A 126 -4.06 -2.22 -9.91
N GLU A 127 -3.38 -2.84 -8.93
CA GLU A 127 -4.00 -3.59 -7.84
C GLU A 127 -4.91 -2.74 -6.93
N SER A 128 -4.76 -1.41 -6.96
CA SER A 128 -5.69 -0.46 -6.32
C SER A 128 -7.15 -0.68 -6.71
N LYS A 129 -7.40 -1.27 -7.91
CA LYS A 129 -8.74 -1.59 -8.41
C LYS A 129 -8.77 -2.88 -9.23
N ARG A 130 -9.54 -3.85 -8.75
CA ARG A 130 -9.61 -5.20 -9.32
C ARG A 130 -11.04 -5.59 -9.67
N ASN A 131 -11.15 -6.48 -10.65
CA ASN A 131 -12.38 -7.22 -10.90
C ASN A 131 -12.47 -8.42 -9.96
N LEU A 132 -13.68 -8.90 -9.72
CA LEU A 132 -13.90 -10.08 -8.90
C LEU A 132 -13.27 -11.32 -9.60
N PRO A 133 -12.41 -12.09 -8.91
CA PRO A 133 -11.71 -13.22 -9.52
C PRO A 133 -12.62 -14.45 -9.61
N THR A 134 -13.74 -14.37 -10.33
CA THR A 134 -14.70 -15.49 -10.45
C THR A 134 -14.06 -16.78 -10.99
N PRO A 135 -14.61 -17.96 -10.68
CA PRO A 135 -14.19 -19.23 -11.29
C PRO A 135 -13.99 -19.18 -12.81
N LYS A 136 -14.94 -18.55 -13.53
CA LYS A 136 -14.86 -18.36 -14.98
C LYS A 136 -13.69 -17.46 -15.38
N ALA A 137 -13.50 -16.33 -14.68
CA ALA A 137 -12.39 -15.42 -14.94
C ALA A 137 -11.03 -16.08 -14.69
N ALA A 138 -10.90 -16.86 -13.61
CA ALA A 138 -9.69 -17.63 -13.31
C ALA A 138 -9.40 -18.67 -14.39
N PHE A 139 -10.43 -19.38 -14.87
CA PHE A 139 -10.29 -20.35 -15.97
C PHE A 139 -9.85 -19.68 -17.28
N LEU A 140 -10.49 -18.58 -17.69
CA LEU A 140 -10.12 -17.84 -18.90
C LEU A 140 -8.69 -17.31 -18.85
N LYS A 141 -8.22 -16.91 -17.67
CA LYS A 141 -6.82 -16.52 -17.45
C LYS A 141 -5.86 -17.69 -17.61
N LEU A 142 -6.19 -18.88 -17.08
CA LEU A 142 -5.35 -20.07 -17.18
C LEU A 142 -5.15 -20.54 -18.62
N ILE A 143 -6.15 -20.40 -19.48
CA ILE A 143 -6.07 -20.76 -20.91
C ILE A 143 -5.59 -19.61 -21.81
N GLY A 144 -5.19 -18.47 -21.23
CA GLY A 144 -4.63 -17.33 -21.96
C GLY A 144 -5.64 -16.48 -22.73
N TRP A 145 -6.94 -16.65 -22.50
CA TRP A 145 -8.00 -15.94 -23.24
C TRP A 145 -8.39 -14.59 -22.64
N SER A 146 -8.08 -14.32 -21.37
CA SER A 146 -8.29 -12.99 -20.81
C SER A 146 -7.31 -12.66 -19.68
N ASN A 147 -6.97 -11.38 -19.55
CA ASN A 147 -6.24 -10.85 -18.39
C ASN A 147 -7.02 -9.71 -17.72
N SER A 148 -8.32 -9.95 -17.47
CA SER A 148 -9.26 -8.98 -16.92
C SER A 148 -9.20 -8.88 -15.39
N TYR A 149 -8.05 -9.14 -14.77
CA TYR A 149 -7.94 -9.11 -13.30
C TYR A 149 -8.07 -7.69 -12.74
N TYR A 150 -7.53 -6.69 -13.44
CA TYR A 150 -7.62 -5.29 -13.06
C TYR A 150 -8.85 -4.62 -13.67
N ALA A 151 -9.44 -3.68 -12.92
CA ALA A 151 -10.59 -2.89 -13.34
C ALA A 151 -10.14 -1.78 -14.31
N LYS A 152 -9.89 -2.14 -15.58
CA LYS A 152 -9.45 -1.22 -16.64
C LYS A 152 -10.57 -0.36 -17.22
N HIS A 153 -11.82 -0.56 -16.81
CA HIS A 153 -12.97 0.24 -17.26
C HIS A 153 -13.05 1.63 -16.63
N ILE A 154 -12.18 1.91 -15.65
CA ILE A 154 -12.01 3.23 -15.02
C ILE A 154 -10.57 3.64 -15.33
N GLU A 155 -10.33 4.85 -15.81
CA GLU A 155 -8.95 5.32 -15.99
C GLU A 155 -8.27 5.58 -14.63
N PRO A 156 -6.94 5.59 -14.53
CA PRO A 156 -6.26 5.76 -13.24
C PRO A 156 -6.68 7.01 -12.47
N LEU A 157 -6.95 8.14 -13.14
CA LEU A 157 -7.32 9.41 -12.50
C LEU A 157 -8.83 9.63 -12.38
N ASP A 158 -9.63 8.69 -12.90
CA ASP A 158 -11.08 8.71 -12.78
C ASP A 158 -11.54 8.11 -11.43
N SER A 159 -12.83 8.24 -11.16
CA SER A 159 -13.46 7.67 -9.98
C SER A 159 -14.70 6.87 -10.35
N GLY A 160 -14.95 5.76 -9.67
CA GLY A 160 -16.09 4.92 -10.02
C GLY A 160 -16.21 3.64 -9.21
N GLU A 161 -17.23 2.85 -9.52
CA GLU A 161 -17.51 1.57 -8.87
C GLU A 161 -16.56 0.48 -9.35
N VAL A 162 -16.00 -0.26 -8.40
CA VAL A 162 -15.08 -1.39 -8.64
C VAL A 162 -15.54 -2.60 -7.83
N SER A 163 -15.16 -3.80 -8.26
CA SER A 163 -15.55 -5.01 -7.52
C SER A 163 -14.70 -5.21 -6.27
N VAL A 164 -13.38 -5.03 -6.40
CA VAL A 164 -12.41 -5.39 -5.38
C VAL A 164 -11.40 -4.26 -5.20
N LEU A 165 -11.18 -3.91 -3.93
CA LEU A 165 -10.11 -3.01 -3.49
C LEU A 165 -8.99 -3.82 -2.84
N VAL A 166 -7.83 -3.20 -2.63
CA VAL A 166 -6.68 -3.84 -1.97
C VAL A 166 -6.54 -3.36 -0.53
N GLY A 167 -6.13 -4.26 0.36
CA GLY A 167 -5.94 -3.96 1.79
C GLY A 167 -4.89 -2.89 2.12
N ALA A 168 -4.14 -2.38 1.14
CA ALA A 168 -3.16 -1.31 1.34
C ALA A 168 -3.79 0.03 1.73
N PHE A 169 -5.00 0.30 1.22
CA PHE A 169 -5.84 1.43 1.63
C PHE A 169 -7.31 1.05 1.45
N MET A 170 -8.04 0.84 2.54
CA MET A 170 -9.49 0.63 2.51
C MET A 170 -10.19 1.49 3.56
N PHE A 171 -10.93 2.49 3.08
CA PHE A 171 -11.73 3.37 3.92
C PHE A 171 -13.19 2.95 3.89
N MET A 172 -13.84 2.82 5.06
CA MET A 172 -15.26 2.48 5.14
C MET A 172 -15.89 2.89 6.47
N LYS A 173 -17.22 2.87 6.53
CA LYS A 173 -17.93 3.05 7.81
C LYS A 173 -17.63 1.87 8.73
N LYS A 174 -17.33 2.14 10.00
CA LYS A 174 -17.10 1.10 11.00
C LYS A 174 -18.31 0.17 11.13
N SER A 175 -19.52 0.74 11.12
CA SER A 175 -20.76 -0.04 11.20
C SER A 175 -20.92 -1.02 10.04
N VAL A 176 -20.59 -0.60 8.82
CA VAL A 176 -20.64 -1.45 7.61
C VAL A 176 -19.61 -2.57 7.70
N TYR A 177 -18.39 -2.27 8.16
CA TYR A 177 -17.37 -3.29 8.42
C TYR A 177 -17.86 -4.35 9.42
N GLN A 178 -18.49 -3.92 10.51
CA GLN A 178 -19.03 -4.81 11.54
C GLN A 178 -20.22 -5.64 11.05
N GLU A 179 -21.11 -5.03 10.26
CA GLU A 179 -22.30 -5.68 9.68
C GLU A 179 -21.93 -6.89 8.81
N VAL A 180 -20.89 -6.76 7.98
CA VAL A 180 -20.40 -7.85 7.11
C VAL A 180 -19.42 -8.80 7.81
N GLY A 181 -19.21 -8.64 9.12
CA GLY A 181 -18.33 -9.47 9.94
C GLY A 181 -16.83 -9.24 9.70
N GLY A 182 -16.43 -8.05 9.27
CA GLY A 182 -15.03 -7.62 9.14
C GLY A 182 -14.18 -8.45 8.17
N PHE A 183 -12.86 -8.49 8.37
CA PHE A 183 -12.02 -9.44 7.63
C PHE A 183 -12.30 -10.85 8.12
N ASP A 184 -12.34 -11.80 7.18
CA ASP A 184 -12.51 -13.21 7.51
C ASP A 184 -11.18 -13.80 8.01
N GLU A 185 -11.19 -14.31 9.24
CA GLU A 185 -9.98 -14.77 9.95
C GLU A 185 -9.44 -16.11 9.44
N ASP A 186 -10.15 -16.82 8.56
CA ASP A 186 -9.59 -17.98 7.87
C ASP A 186 -8.49 -17.56 6.87
N TYR A 187 -8.48 -16.29 6.46
CA TYR A 187 -7.39 -15.73 5.65
C TYR A 187 -6.29 -15.19 6.56
N PHE A 188 -5.11 -15.82 6.47
CA PHE A 188 -3.91 -15.25 7.07
C PHE A 188 -3.44 -14.00 6.28
N MET A 189 -3.45 -14.05 4.94
CA MET A 189 -3.09 -12.94 4.04
C MET A 189 -3.46 -13.24 2.57
N TYR A 190 -3.57 -12.21 1.73
CA TYR A 190 -3.76 -12.24 0.26
C TYR A 190 -5.13 -12.67 -0.30
N GLY A 191 -6.17 -12.74 0.51
CA GLY A 191 -7.54 -12.98 0.04
C GLY A 191 -8.63 -12.29 0.84
N GLU A 192 -8.27 -11.79 2.03
CA GLU A 192 -9.13 -11.05 2.94
C GLU A 192 -9.74 -9.79 2.32
N ASP A 193 -9.00 -9.10 1.46
CA ASP A 193 -9.46 -7.89 0.79
C ASP A 193 -10.48 -8.18 -0.32
N ILE A 194 -10.27 -9.26 -1.07
CA ILE A 194 -11.21 -9.82 -2.06
C ILE A 194 -12.48 -10.31 -1.35
N ASP A 195 -12.31 -11.04 -0.25
CA ASP A 195 -13.41 -11.57 0.56
C ASP A 195 -14.27 -10.44 1.13
N LEU A 196 -13.66 -9.47 1.82
CA LEU A 196 -14.35 -8.32 2.39
C LEU A 196 -15.05 -7.51 1.29
N SER A 197 -14.35 -7.18 0.20
CA SER A 197 -14.93 -6.46 -0.94
C SER A 197 -16.18 -7.17 -1.47
N PHE A 198 -16.13 -8.50 -1.56
CA PHE A 198 -17.26 -9.28 -2.03
C PHE A 198 -18.41 -9.36 -1.01
N LYS A 199 -18.11 -9.53 0.28
CA LYS A 199 -19.11 -9.49 1.35
C LYS A 199 -19.87 -8.16 1.38
N LEU A 200 -19.17 -7.04 1.21
CA LEU A 200 -19.78 -5.71 1.07
C LEU A 200 -20.78 -5.65 -0.09
N THR A 201 -20.38 -6.14 -1.28
CA THR A 201 -21.29 -6.17 -2.44
C THR A 201 -22.49 -7.09 -2.25
N LYS A 202 -22.30 -8.25 -1.59
CA LYS A 202 -23.40 -9.17 -1.24
C LYS A 202 -24.40 -8.58 -0.25
N ALA A 203 -23.94 -7.70 0.64
CA ALA A 203 -24.79 -6.96 1.58
C ALA A 203 -25.49 -5.74 0.94
N GLY A 204 -25.32 -5.51 -0.37
CA GLY A 204 -25.99 -4.42 -1.11
C GLY A 204 -25.20 -3.11 -1.16
N TYR A 205 -24.01 -3.06 -0.58
CA TYR A 205 -23.11 -1.91 -0.68
C TYR A 205 -22.30 -1.91 -1.97
N ARG A 206 -21.64 -0.79 -2.26
CA ARG A 206 -20.82 -0.58 -3.45
C ARG A 206 -19.40 -0.16 -3.07
N ASN A 207 -18.40 -0.81 -3.67
CA ASN A 207 -17.01 -0.42 -3.49
C ASN A 207 -16.64 0.62 -4.54
N TYR A 208 -15.91 1.64 -4.12
CA TYR A 208 -15.55 2.78 -4.95
C TYR A 208 -14.04 2.97 -5.00
N TYR A 209 -13.57 3.44 -6.15
CA TYR A 209 -12.22 3.91 -6.37
C TYR A 209 -12.25 5.43 -6.59
N LEU A 210 -11.34 6.15 -5.93
CA LEU A 210 -11.15 7.60 -6.06
C LEU A 210 -9.76 7.88 -6.63
N GLY A 211 -9.68 8.14 -7.94
CA GLY A 211 -8.42 8.42 -8.64
C GLY A 211 -7.90 9.85 -8.49
N THR A 212 -8.69 10.77 -7.93
CA THR A 212 -8.33 12.18 -7.77
C THR A 212 -7.37 12.44 -6.60
N THR A 213 -7.33 11.53 -5.63
CA THR A 213 -6.35 11.55 -4.53
C THR A 213 -5.44 10.33 -4.65
N ASN A 214 -4.17 10.51 -4.29
CA ASN A 214 -3.16 9.47 -4.39
C ASN A 214 -2.39 9.31 -3.09
N ILE A 215 -1.82 8.11 -2.91
CA ILE A 215 -0.89 7.79 -1.84
C ILE A 215 0.26 6.96 -2.42
N LEU A 216 1.39 6.99 -1.72
CA LEU A 216 2.53 6.12 -1.98
C LEU A 216 2.36 4.80 -1.24
N HIS A 217 2.72 3.69 -1.89
CA HIS A 217 2.78 2.34 -1.31
C HIS A 217 4.03 1.63 -1.86
N TYR A 218 5.08 1.49 -1.04
CA TYR A 218 6.39 0.98 -1.47
C TYR A 218 6.34 -0.47 -1.94
N LYS A 219 5.43 -1.27 -1.35
CA LYS A 219 5.07 -2.64 -1.71
C LYS A 219 6.22 -3.64 -1.52
N GLY A 220 5.95 -4.65 -0.68
CA GLY A 220 6.80 -5.83 -0.55
C GLY A 220 7.70 -5.83 0.68
N GLU A 221 7.66 -4.76 1.49
CA GLU A 221 8.57 -4.57 2.64
C GLU A 221 8.47 -5.69 3.68
N SER A 222 7.24 -6.16 3.97
CA SER A 222 7.00 -7.22 4.97
C SER A 222 6.90 -8.63 4.39
N THR A 223 6.99 -8.85 3.06
CA THR A 223 6.88 -10.22 2.50
C THR A 223 7.74 -10.46 1.27
N LYS A 224 8.68 -11.40 1.41
CA LYS A 224 9.45 -11.96 0.29
C LYS A 224 8.53 -12.79 -0.61
N ARG A 225 8.66 -12.64 -1.93
CA ARG A 225 7.94 -13.44 -2.95
C ARG A 225 8.51 -14.86 -3.08
N ASP A 226 8.44 -15.62 -2.00
CA ASP A 226 8.94 -16.99 -1.91
C ASP A 226 7.84 -18.04 -2.17
N LYS A 227 8.17 -19.31 -1.94
CA LYS A 227 7.20 -20.41 -2.06
C LYS A 227 6.02 -20.23 -1.09
N ALA A 228 6.26 -19.71 0.12
CA ALA A 228 5.23 -19.49 1.12
C ALA A 228 4.26 -18.38 0.70
N TYR A 229 4.73 -17.33 0.02
CA TYR A 229 3.88 -16.33 -0.63
C TYR A 229 2.86 -16.99 -1.58
N PHE A 230 3.34 -17.83 -2.50
CA PHE A 230 2.46 -18.49 -3.47
C PHE A 230 1.50 -19.47 -2.79
N ASP A 231 1.98 -20.24 -1.81
CA ASP A 231 1.13 -21.17 -1.06
C ASP A 231 0.00 -20.43 -0.33
N ARG A 232 0.29 -19.27 0.28
CA ARG A 232 -0.72 -18.39 0.91
C ARG A 232 -1.70 -17.83 -0.11
N PHE A 233 -1.21 -17.22 -1.19
CA PHE A 233 -2.06 -16.61 -2.22
C PHE A 233 -3.02 -17.63 -2.86
N TYR A 234 -2.53 -18.80 -3.24
CA TYR A 234 -3.38 -19.82 -3.84
C TYR A 234 -4.29 -20.51 -2.82
N GLY A 235 -3.83 -20.69 -1.58
CA GLY A 235 -4.67 -21.16 -0.47
C GLY A 235 -5.85 -20.21 -0.24
N ALA A 236 -5.59 -18.91 -0.23
CA ALA A 236 -6.61 -17.88 -0.09
C ALA A 236 -7.66 -17.94 -1.21
N MET A 237 -7.26 -18.11 -2.47
CA MET A 237 -8.23 -18.23 -3.57
C MET A 237 -9.10 -19.49 -3.46
N PHE A 238 -8.54 -20.59 -2.95
CA PHE A 238 -9.29 -21.80 -2.70
C PHE A 238 -10.34 -21.61 -1.58
N ILE A 239 -9.98 -20.94 -0.48
CA ILE A 239 -10.90 -20.56 0.60
C ILE A 239 -12.03 -19.69 0.03
N PHE A 240 -11.68 -18.67 -0.75
CA PHE A 240 -12.64 -17.77 -1.37
C PHE A 240 -13.66 -18.51 -2.25
N TYR A 241 -13.20 -19.43 -3.10
CA TYR A 241 -14.10 -20.21 -3.95
C TYR A 241 -15.03 -21.13 -3.17
N GLN A 242 -14.54 -21.81 -2.14
CA GLN A 242 -15.38 -22.67 -1.32
C GLN A 242 -16.48 -21.89 -0.60
N LYS A 243 -16.16 -20.72 -0.05
CA LYS A 243 -17.09 -19.90 0.72
C LYS A 243 -18.15 -19.23 -0.14
N HIS A 244 -17.78 -18.80 -1.35
CA HIS A 244 -18.58 -17.86 -2.12
C HIS A 244 -19.23 -18.41 -3.38
N PHE A 245 -18.78 -19.56 -3.88
CA PHE A 245 -19.27 -20.15 -5.11
C PHE A 245 -19.68 -21.61 -4.91
N LYS A 246 -20.66 -22.08 -5.70
CA LYS A 246 -20.99 -23.50 -5.75
C LYS A 246 -19.83 -24.25 -6.41
N THR A 247 -19.03 -24.92 -5.60
CA THR A 247 -17.94 -25.77 -6.08
C THR A 247 -18.40 -27.23 -6.12
N ASN A 248 -17.88 -28.01 -7.06
CA ASN A 248 -18.01 -29.46 -7.07
C ASN A 248 -16.60 -30.08 -7.01
N ILE A 249 -16.53 -31.39 -6.75
CA ILE A 249 -15.24 -32.09 -6.59
C ILE A 249 -14.34 -31.87 -7.82
N GLY A 250 -14.90 -31.95 -9.03
CA GLY A 250 -14.16 -31.72 -10.28
C GLY A 250 -13.58 -30.30 -10.39
N PHE A 251 -14.35 -29.28 -10.02
CA PHE A 251 -13.89 -27.90 -9.97
C PHE A 251 -12.75 -27.71 -8.96
N ASN A 252 -12.88 -28.30 -7.76
CA ASN A 252 -11.83 -28.24 -6.74
C ASN A 252 -10.53 -28.92 -7.22
N VAL A 253 -10.64 -30.05 -7.93
CA VAL A 253 -9.49 -30.71 -8.56
C VAL A 253 -8.88 -29.83 -9.66
N LEU A 254 -9.69 -29.22 -10.53
CA LEU A 254 -9.21 -28.33 -11.59
C LEU A 254 -8.49 -27.10 -11.05
N VAL A 255 -9.02 -26.45 -10.01
CA VAL A 255 -8.34 -25.31 -9.36
C VAL A 255 -7.02 -25.77 -8.76
N ARG A 256 -7.00 -26.89 -8.01
CA ARG A 256 -5.76 -27.43 -7.43
C ARG A 256 -4.72 -27.77 -8.51
N LEU A 257 -5.15 -28.35 -9.64
CA LEU A 257 -4.29 -28.65 -10.79
C LEU A 257 -3.79 -27.37 -11.46
N GLY A 258 -4.64 -26.37 -11.69
CA GLY A 258 -4.26 -25.08 -12.27
C GLY A 258 -3.24 -24.33 -11.40
N VAL A 259 -3.43 -24.36 -10.08
CA VAL A 259 -2.46 -23.85 -9.09
C VAL A 259 -1.14 -24.63 -9.18
N PHE A 260 -1.19 -25.96 -9.23
CA PHE A 260 0.00 -26.80 -9.33
C PHE A 260 0.78 -26.57 -10.64
N LEU A 261 0.08 -26.44 -11.77
CA LEU A 261 0.66 -26.20 -13.09
C LEU A 261 1.27 -24.80 -13.20
N THR A 262 0.60 -23.76 -12.70
CA THR A 262 1.14 -22.39 -12.68
C THR A 262 2.40 -22.28 -11.84
N LYS A 263 2.51 -23.01 -10.72
CA LYS A 263 3.75 -23.14 -9.92
C LYS A 263 4.92 -23.75 -10.71
N ARG A 264 4.65 -24.68 -11.65
CA ARG A 264 5.69 -25.29 -12.49
C ARG A 264 6.09 -24.41 -13.69
N ILE A 265 5.13 -23.74 -14.31
CA ILE A 265 5.36 -22.89 -15.49
C ILE A 265 6.15 -21.62 -15.12
N LYS A 266 5.87 -21.01 -13.96
CA LYS A 266 6.58 -19.80 -13.51
C LYS A 266 7.97 -20.05 -12.92
N LYS A 267 8.40 -21.31 -12.77
CA LYS A 267 9.78 -21.64 -12.43
C LYS A 267 10.78 -21.29 -13.55
N SER A 268 10.27 -20.83 -14.70
CA SER A 268 11.02 -20.43 -15.90
C SER A 268 10.87 -18.95 -16.28
N SER A 269 10.38 -18.06 -15.39
CA SER A 269 10.55 -16.63 -15.65
C SER A 269 12.01 -16.28 -15.46
N LYS A 270 12.71 -16.07 -16.59
CA LYS A 270 14.04 -15.44 -16.60
C LYS A 270 13.99 -14.23 -15.67
N THR A 271 14.89 -14.20 -14.71
CA THR A 271 15.36 -12.95 -14.10
C THR A 271 15.72 -12.05 -15.28
N THR A 272 14.93 -11.01 -15.52
CA THR A 272 15.33 -9.96 -16.43
C THR A 272 16.64 -9.42 -15.85
N GLU A 273 17.74 -9.55 -16.59
CA GLU A 273 18.97 -8.86 -16.23
C GLU A 273 18.64 -7.38 -16.12
N ASN A 274 18.68 -6.84 -14.90
CA ASN A 274 18.57 -5.41 -14.68
C ASN A 274 19.72 -4.75 -15.44
N GLN A 275 19.40 -3.92 -16.43
CA GLN A 275 20.35 -2.92 -16.87
C GLN A 275 20.56 -1.97 -15.69
N ILE A 276 21.73 -2.06 -15.06
CA ILE A 276 22.14 -1.11 -14.03
C ILE A 276 22.44 0.20 -14.77
N TYR A 277 21.44 1.06 -14.91
CA TYR A 277 21.67 2.42 -15.39
C TYR A 277 22.50 3.16 -14.34
N GLN A 278 23.59 3.76 -14.78
CA GLN A 278 24.45 4.57 -13.93
C GLN A 278 23.71 5.88 -13.63
N ILE A 279 23.44 6.14 -12.36
CA ILE A 279 22.81 7.39 -11.91
C ILE A 279 23.69 8.55 -12.37
N GLN A 280 23.12 9.48 -13.14
CA GLN A 280 23.87 10.60 -13.69
C GLN A 280 24.12 11.67 -12.63
N LYS A 281 23.08 12.02 -11.89
CA LYS A 281 23.10 13.07 -10.87
C LYS A 281 22.21 12.70 -9.69
N THR A 282 22.60 13.17 -8.51
CA THR A 282 21.79 13.08 -7.28
C THR A 282 21.40 14.48 -6.87
N TYR A 283 20.10 14.73 -6.78
CA TYR A 283 19.51 16.00 -6.37
C TYR A 283 18.92 15.88 -4.97
N PHE A 284 19.16 16.88 -4.14
CA PHE A 284 18.55 16.99 -2.81
C PHE A 284 17.71 18.25 -2.71
N LEU A 285 16.41 18.05 -2.49
CA LEU A 285 15.44 19.13 -2.35
C LEU A 285 15.29 19.47 -0.88
N SER A 286 16.10 20.41 -0.41
CA SER A 286 16.12 20.90 0.97
C SER A 286 16.90 22.21 1.07
N GLU A 287 16.59 23.02 2.09
CA GLU A 287 17.43 24.18 2.47
C GLU A 287 18.55 23.80 3.46
N ASN A 288 18.59 22.55 3.93
CA ASN A 288 19.54 22.09 4.94
C ASN A 288 20.88 21.65 4.32
N LEU A 289 21.80 22.60 4.17
CA LEU A 289 23.14 22.33 3.60
C LEU A 289 23.96 21.33 4.41
N LYS A 290 23.86 21.35 5.75
CA LYS A 290 24.58 20.38 6.61
C LYS A 290 24.12 18.95 6.36
N LEU A 291 22.81 18.77 6.15
CA LEU A 291 22.24 17.47 5.82
C LEU A 291 22.68 17.01 4.43
N SER A 292 22.84 17.93 3.47
CA SER A 292 23.42 17.62 2.15
C SER A 292 24.84 17.05 2.26
N GLU A 293 25.69 17.67 3.10
CA GLU A 293 27.05 17.18 3.37
C GLU A 293 27.06 15.77 3.98
N ILE A 294 26.22 15.53 4.99
CA ILE A 294 26.07 14.21 5.65
C ILE A 294 25.62 13.15 4.64
N LEU A 295 24.60 13.45 3.83
CA LEU A 295 24.10 12.53 2.82
C LEU A 295 25.15 12.23 1.74
N SER A 296 25.90 13.25 1.31
CA SER A 296 26.99 13.11 0.32
C SER A 296 28.08 12.17 0.83
N GLU A 297 28.49 12.32 2.10
CA GLU A 297 29.45 11.42 2.74
C GLU A 297 28.94 9.98 2.84
N LYS A 298 27.69 9.80 3.29
CA LYS A 298 27.08 8.47 3.49
C LYS A 298 26.84 7.73 2.18
N LEU A 299 26.38 8.44 1.15
CA LEU A 299 26.13 7.88 -0.19
C LEU A 299 27.40 7.78 -1.03
N LYS A 300 28.51 8.41 -0.61
CA LYS A 300 29.78 8.48 -1.36
C LYS A 300 29.55 8.99 -2.79
N THR A 301 28.67 9.98 -2.94
CA THR A 301 28.25 10.55 -4.22
C THR A 301 28.01 12.03 -4.02
N GLU A 302 28.41 12.85 -5.00
CA GLU A 302 28.11 14.29 -4.99
C GLU A 302 26.61 14.53 -5.06
N ILE A 303 26.11 15.39 -4.18
CA ILE A 303 24.70 15.76 -4.09
C ILE A 303 24.56 17.24 -4.44
N GLN A 304 23.75 17.52 -5.45
CA GLN A 304 23.39 18.88 -5.81
C GLN A 304 22.13 19.29 -5.05
N THR A 305 22.25 20.23 -4.12
CA THR A 305 21.08 20.84 -3.47
C THR A 305 20.38 21.78 -4.45
N VAL A 306 19.06 21.61 -4.64
CA VAL A 306 18.27 22.33 -5.65
C VAL A 306 16.89 22.74 -5.10
N SER A 307 16.29 23.77 -5.70
CA SER A 307 14.89 24.17 -5.46
C SER A 307 13.91 23.39 -6.34
N GLU A 308 12.61 23.62 -6.14
CA GLU A 308 11.54 23.08 -7.00
C GLU A 308 11.65 23.53 -8.47
N ASP A 309 12.40 24.61 -8.76
CA ASP A 309 12.55 25.15 -10.12
C ASP A 309 13.26 24.17 -11.08
N ILE A 310 14.00 23.20 -10.55
CA ILE A 310 14.63 22.15 -11.37
C ILE A 310 13.62 21.38 -12.23
N PHE A 311 12.35 21.29 -11.77
CA PHE A 311 11.31 20.57 -12.50
C PHE A 311 10.74 21.38 -13.69
N LEU A 312 11.22 22.60 -13.91
CA LEU A 312 10.94 23.39 -15.11
C LEU A 312 11.89 23.03 -16.28
N ASP A 313 13.01 22.36 -16.01
CA ASP A 313 13.97 21.93 -17.03
C ASP A 313 13.49 20.65 -17.76
N GLU A 314 13.72 20.57 -19.07
CA GLU A 314 13.02 19.60 -19.95
C GLU A 314 13.59 18.16 -19.98
N GLU A 315 14.71 17.84 -19.30
CA GLU A 315 15.29 16.48 -19.35
C GLU A 315 15.84 15.98 -18.01
N LEU A 316 14.96 15.47 -17.15
CA LEU A 316 15.30 14.80 -15.89
C LEU A 316 15.11 13.27 -16.00
N SER A 317 16.15 12.57 -16.44
CA SER A 317 16.17 11.10 -16.55
C SER A 317 17.41 10.50 -15.87
N ASN A 318 17.31 9.23 -15.44
CA ASN A 318 18.41 8.51 -14.78
C ASN A 318 19.01 9.26 -13.56
N CYS A 319 18.19 10.03 -12.84
CA CYS A 319 18.60 10.82 -11.69
C CYS A 319 18.10 10.19 -10.38
N CYS A 320 18.78 10.48 -9.27
CA CYS A 320 18.29 10.19 -7.92
C CYS A 320 17.80 11.47 -7.27
N PHE A 321 16.53 11.51 -6.88
CA PHE A 321 15.94 12.63 -6.16
C PHE A 321 15.74 12.24 -4.70
N ILE A 322 16.34 13.00 -3.80
CA ILE A 322 16.13 12.92 -2.36
C ILE A 322 15.24 14.09 -1.98
N PHE A 323 14.03 13.80 -1.51
CA PHE A 323 13.06 14.79 -1.06
C PHE A 323 13.10 14.93 0.45
N ASP A 324 13.25 16.17 0.93
CA ASP A 324 13.07 16.49 2.34
C ASP A 324 11.64 16.96 2.61
N VAL A 325 10.88 16.21 3.42
CA VAL A 325 9.48 16.58 3.70
C VAL A 325 9.37 17.86 4.53
N ASP A 326 10.43 18.23 5.26
CA ASP A 326 10.47 19.53 5.96
C ASP A 326 10.55 20.71 4.97
N TYR A 327 10.96 20.47 3.72
CA TYR A 327 11.04 21.45 2.64
C TYR A 327 9.86 21.35 1.66
N MET A 328 9.47 20.13 1.28
CA MET A 328 8.46 19.88 0.25
C MET A 328 7.36 18.96 0.79
N SER A 329 6.07 19.36 0.66
CA SER A 329 4.95 18.56 1.18
C SER A 329 4.83 17.18 0.51
N TYR A 330 4.17 16.22 1.15
CA TYR A 330 3.92 14.91 0.53
C TYR A 330 3.13 15.07 -0.78
N SER A 331 2.14 15.96 -0.84
CA SER A 331 1.39 16.22 -2.07
C SER A 331 2.26 16.70 -3.24
N GLN A 332 3.24 17.56 -2.97
CA GLN A 332 4.18 18.06 -3.97
C GLN A 332 5.14 16.95 -4.41
N ILE A 333 5.73 16.23 -3.44
CA ILE A 333 6.65 15.11 -3.70
C ILE A 333 5.97 14.05 -4.58
N LEU A 334 4.78 13.58 -4.21
CA LEU A 334 4.08 12.54 -4.95
C LEU A 334 3.67 13.01 -6.36
N THR A 335 3.36 14.29 -6.54
CA THR A 335 3.09 14.89 -7.85
C THR A 335 4.34 14.86 -8.73
N VAL A 336 5.51 15.26 -8.19
CA VAL A 336 6.79 15.20 -8.90
C VAL A 336 7.16 13.77 -9.26
N MET A 337 7.08 12.85 -8.30
CA MET A 337 7.37 11.43 -8.54
C MET A 337 6.52 10.85 -9.68
N LYS A 338 5.23 11.21 -9.72
CA LYS A 338 4.33 10.80 -10.79
C LYS A 338 4.75 11.35 -12.16
N ASN A 339 5.07 12.65 -12.23
CA ASN A 339 5.46 13.32 -13.47
C ASN A 339 6.80 12.82 -14.00
N LEU A 340 7.71 12.44 -13.10
CA LEU A 340 9.04 11.89 -13.41
C LEU A 340 9.06 10.35 -13.48
N SER A 341 7.90 9.70 -13.44
CA SER A 341 7.79 8.24 -13.59
C SER A 341 8.08 7.82 -15.03
N GLY A 342 8.72 6.66 -15.20
CA GLY A 342 9.07 6.12 -16.52
C GLY A 342 10.37 6.66 -17.14
N PHE A 343 11.11 7.53 -16.45
CA PHE A 343 12.39 8.09 -16.90
C PHE A 343 13.61 7.50 -16.15
N ASP A 344 13.46 6.28 -15.61
CA ASP A 344 14.49 5.56 -14.83
C ASP A 344 15.07 6.35 -13.63
N ASN A 345 14.27 7.30 -13.11
CA ASN A 345 14.60 8.04 -11.91
C ASN A 345 14.40 7.18 -10.65
N LYS A 346 15.21 7.47 -9.63
CA LYS A 346 15.08 6.92 -8.29
C LYS A 346 14.60 8.00 -7.34
N PHE A 347 13.72 7.63 -6.42
CA PHE A 347 13.16 8.56 -5.44
C PHE A 347 13.48 8.08 -4.03
N ARG A 348 13.90 9.01 -3.18
CA ARG A 348 14.10 8.81 -1.75
C ARG A 348 13.38 9.92 -1.01
N ILE A 349 12.73 9.58 0.09
CA ILE A 349 12.00 10.53 0.93
C ILE A 349 12.64 10.50 2.31
N ARG A 350 13.01 11.67 2.82
CA ARG A 350 13.33 11.90 4.23
C ARG A 350 12.04 12.35 4.93
N PRO A 351 11.45 11.55 5.83
CA PRO A 351 10.29 11.99 6.58
C PRO A 351 10.64 13.17 7.52
N PRO A 352 9.64 13.96 7.96
CA PRO A 352 9.87 15.15 8.78
C PRO A 352 10.74 14.87 10.00
N GLY A 353 11.78 15.68 10.22
CA GLY A 353 12.66 15.57 11.39
C GLY A 353 13.50 14.29 11.49
N CYS A 354 13.46 13.39 10.51
CA CYS A 354 14.10 12.08 10.59
C CYS A 354 15.57 12.10 10.16
N ASN A 355 16.37 11.18 10.70
CA ASN A 355 17.78 10.96 10.30
C ASN A 355 17.92 9.72 9.39
N PHE A 356 16.92 9.51 8.54
CA PHE A 356 16.96 8.47 7.52
C PHE A 356 16.22 8.92 6.26
N ILE A 357 16.64 8.35 5.13
CA ILE A 357 15.89 8.40 3.87
C ILE A 357 15.46 6.99 3.52
N LEU A 358 14.32 6.87 2.86
CA LEU A 358 13.83 5.60 2.35
C LEU A 358 13.26 5.72 0.94
N GLY A 359 13.22 4.61 0.22
CA GLY A 359 12.56 4.51 -1.08
C GLY A 359 12.69 3.12 -1.68
N SER A 360 11.91 2.81 -2.70
CA SER A 360 11.97 1.52 -3.38
C SER A 360 12.27 1.69 -4.87
N ASP A 361 13.22 0.89 -5.36
CA ASP A 361 13.64 0.90 -6.76
C ASP A 361 12.84 -0.10 -7.61
N GLN A 362 12.04 -0.99 -7.00
CA GLN A 362 11.20 -1.96 -7.68
C GLN A 362 9.94 -2.27 -6.87
N SER A 363 8.80 -2.48 -7.54
CA SER A 363 7.53 -2.82 -6.88
C SER A 363 7.49 -4.22 -6.22
N ASP A 364 8.59 -4.96 -6.27
CA ASP A 364 8.68 -6.34 -5.78
C ASP A 364 9.97 -6.69 -5.05
N GLU A 365 10.80 -5.68 -4.75
CA GLU A 365 11.95 -5.79 -3.87
C GLU A 365 11.69 -4.99 -2.60
N ASN A 366 12.36 -5.35 -1.52
CA ASN A 366 12.35 -4.55 -0.30
C ASN A 366 12.96 -3.19 -0.61
N GLY A 367 12.33 -2.12 -0.13
CA GLY A 367 12.82 -0.78 -0.21
C GLY A 367 14.13 -0.61 0.55
N SER A 368 14.88 0.38 0.11
CA SER A 368 16.13 0.80 0.72
C SER A 368 15.87 1.82 1.83
N VAL A 369 16.59 1.66 2.93
CA VAL A 369 16.68 2.63 4.03
C VAL A 369 18.14 2.99 4.23
N LEU A 370 18.44 4.29 4.31
CA LEU A 370 19.75 4.80 4.72
C LEU A 370 19.57 5.65 5.97
N VAL A 371 20.17 5.23 7.07
CA VAL A 371 20.25 5.97 8.35
C VAL A 371 21.58 6.71 8.40
N PHE A 372 21.60 7.96 8.84
CA PHE A 372 22.80 8.80 8.81
C PHE A 372 23.15 9.45 10.15
#